data_AF-A0A819AZ77-F1
#
_entry.id   AF-A0A819AZ77-F1
#
_cell.length_a   1.000
_cell.length_b   1.000
_cell.length_c   1.000
_cell.angle_alpha   90.00
_cell.angle_beta   90.00
_cell.angle_gamma   90.00
#
_symmetry.space_group_name_H-M   'P 1'
#
loop_
_entity.id
_entity.type
_entity.pdbx_description
1 polymer ?
#
loop_
_entity_poly.entity_id
_entity_poly.type
_entity_poly.pdbx_seq_one_letter_code
_entity_poly.pdbx_strand_id
1 'polypeptide(L)' 'MDIYQDHVDMTTVYIEEAHALDEWPIGSRICYVQPKCDNDRIRIADDFIKATKYRIPLLIDPV' A
#
# COMPACT_ATOMS: atom_id res chain seq x y z
N MET A 1 13.05 -12.69 -9.72
CA MET A 1 13.84 -11.61 -10.33
C MET A 1 12.89 -10.94 -11.30
N ASP A 2 12.64 -9.64 -11.12
CA ASP A 2 11.67 -8.93 -11.95
C ASP A 2 12.24 -8.77 -13.36
N ILE A 3 11.43 -9.10 -14.37
CA ILE A 3 11.83 -9.23 -15.78
C ILE A 3 12.41 -7.94 -16.40
N TYR A 4 12.31 -6.80 -15.72
CA TYR A 4 12.77 -5.49 -16.20
C TYR A 4 13.84 -4.84 -15.33
N GLN A 5 14.33 -5.53 -14.30
CA GLN A 5 15.23 -4.95 -13.30
C GLN A 5 16.58 -4.50 -13.89
N ASP A 6 17.01 -5.07 -15.01
CA ASP A 6 18.24 -4.67 -15.71
C ASP A 6 18.08 -3.37 -16.53
N HIS A 7 16.85 -2.85 -16.65
CA HIS A 7 16.53 -1.70 -17.50
C HIS A 7 15.92 -0.52 -16.75
N VAL A 8 15.20 -0.78 -15.66
CA VAL A 8 14.49 0.25 -14.89
C VAL A 8 14.49 -0.07 -13.40
N ASP A 9 14.63 0.98 -12.60
CA ASP A 9 14.35 0.95 -11.17
C ASP A 9 12.87 1.26 -10.93
N MET A 10 12.22 0.47 -10.09
CA MET A 10 10.81 0.65 -9.72
C MET A 10 10.68 0.96 -8.23
N THR A 11 9.78 1.87 -7.91
CA THR A 11 9.38 2.15 -6.53
C THR A 11 7.87 2.36 -6.45
N THR A 12 7.29 2.01 -5.31
CA THR A 12 5.87 2.20 -5.02
C THR A 12 5.72 3.14 -3.85
N VAL A 13 4.82 4.11 -3.97
CA VAL A 13 4.44 4.99 -2.86
C VAL A 13 3.02 4.65 -2.46
N TYR A 14 2.84 4.23 -1.22
CA TYR A 14 1.54 3.99 -0.62
C TYR A 14 0.90 5.32 -0.21
N ILE A 15 -0.28 5.59 -0.74
CA ILE A 15 -1.02 6.85 -0.56
C ILE A 15 -2.28 6.63 0.28
N GLU A 16 -3.16 7.62 0.33
CA GLU A 16 -4.49 7.52 0.96
C GLU A 16 -5.40 6.50 0.26
N GLU A 17 -6.19 5.76 1.05
CA GLU A 17 -7.12 4.76 0.51
C GLU A 17 -8.14 5.43 -0.40
N ALA A 18 -8.29 4.93 -1.62
CA ALA A 18 -9.34 5.41 -2.51
C ALA A 18 -10.75 5.04 -1.99
N HIS A 19 -10.85 3.93 -1.26
CA HIS A 19 -12.11 3.36 -0.77
C HIS A 19 -11.91 2.74 0.64
N ALA A 20 -11.83 3.60 1.66
CA ALA A 20 -11.66 3.16 3.04
C ALA A 20 -12.92 2.48 3.61
N LEU A 21 -12.72 1.62 4.62
CA LEU A 21 -13.78 0.90 5.33
C LEU A 21 -14.76 1.81 6.06
N ASP A 22 -14.29 2.97 6.53
CA ASP A 22 -15.06 3.99 7.23
C ASP A 22 -15.73 4.99 6.27
N GLU A 23 -15.71 4.72 4.95
CA GLU A 23 -16.30 5.55 3.90
C GLU A 23 -17.29 4.76 3.01
N TRP A 24 -17.62 5.28 1.82
CA TRP A 24 -18.59 4.68 0.90
C TRP A 24 -18.02 3.42 0.23
N PRO A 25 -18.59 2.22 0.45
CA PRO A 25 -17.99 0.98 -0.03
C PRO A 25 -18.26 0.72 -1.52
N ILE A 26 -17.22 0.34 -2.27
CA ILE A 26 -17.30 -0.07 -3.70
C ILE A 26 -16.97 -1.57 -3.92
N GLY A 27 -16.75 -2.32 -2.84
CA GLY A 27 -16.46 -3.75 -2.85
C GLY A 27 -15.54 -4.13 -1.69
N SER A 28 -15.22 -5.41 -1.53
CA SER A 28 -14.30 -5.84 -0.47
C SER A 28 -13.33 -6.92 -0.94
N ARG A 29 -12.03 -6.62 -0.89
CA ARG A 29 -10.97 -7.62 -1.10
C ARG A 29 -9.88 -7.50 -0.03
N ILE A 30 -9.31 -6.31 0.09
CA ILE A 30 -8.45 -5.89 1.20
C ILE A 30 -8.89 -4.47 1.49
N CYS A 31 -9.39 -4.23 2.70
CA CYS A 31 -9.99 -2.96 3.06
C CYS A 31 -9.43 -2.53 4.40
N TYR A 32 -9.05 -1.26 4.51
CA TYR A 32 -8.49 -0.65 5.71
C TYR A 32 -9.31 0.57 6.10
N VAL A 33 -9.28 0.93 7.38
CA VAL A 33 -9.78 2.24 7.83
C VAL A 33 -8.82 3.31 7.32
N GLN A 34 -9.34 4.50 7.01
CA GLN A 34 -8.53 5.61 6.52
C GLN A 34 -7.42 5.95 7.52
N PRO A 35 -6.12 5.86 7.15
CA PRO A 35 -5.02 6.15 8.05
C PRO A 35 -5.09 7.61 8.53
N LYS A 36 -4.90 7.83 9.84
CA LYS A 36 -4.96 9.17 10.45
C LYS A 36 -3.58 9.70 10.86
N CYS A 37 -2.56 8.86 10.77
CA CYS A 37 -1.16 9.21 10.97
C CYS A 37 -0.22 8.26 10.21
N ASP A 38 1.05 8.65 10.09
CA ASP A 38 2.08 7.86 9.39
C ASP A 38 2.17 6.42 9.91
N ASN A 39 2.04 6.22 11.22
CA ASN A 39 2.11 4.90 11.83
C ASN A 39 0.97 3.97 11.37
N ASP A 40 -0.22 4.51 11.10
CA ASP A 40 -1.32 3.73 10.55
C ASP A 40 -1.00 3.29 9.13
N ARG A 41 -0.50 4.22 8.30
CA ARG A 41 -0.12 3.94 6.91
C ARG A 41 1.03 2.95 6.82
N ILE A 42 2.03 3.04 7.72
CA ILE A 42 3.12 2.07 7.83
C ILE A 42 2.60 0.67 8.16
N ARG A 43 1.66 0.55 9.11
CA ARG A 43 1.06 -0.74 9.47
C ARG A 43 0.31 -1.37 8.30
N ILE A 44 -0.49 -0.57 7.60
CA ILE A 44 -1.23 -1.02 6.41
C ILE A 44 -0.27 -1.50 5.32
N ALA A 45 0.78 -0.72 5.03
CA ALA A 45 1.81 -1.08 4.07
C ALA A 45 2.53 -2.39 4.41
N ASP A 46 2.89 -2.59 5.69
CA ASP A 46 3.52 -3.84 6.17
C ASP A 46 2.58 -5.05 6.04
N ASP A 47 1.31 -4.89 6.40
CA ASP A 47 0.29 -5.93 6.23
C ASP A 47 0.09 -6.28 4.75
N PHE A 48 0.05 -5.27 3.87
CA PHE A 48 -0.05 -5.47 2.42
C PHE A 48 1.15 -6.27 1.87
N ILE A 49 2.38 -5.92 2.26
CA ILE A 49 3.59 -6.65 1.85
C ILE A 49 3.53 -8.11 2.31
N LYS A 50 3.15 -8.34 3.57
CA LYS A 50 3.03 -9.69 4.14
C LYS A 50 1.98 -10.55 3.43
N ALA A 51 0.82 -9.95 3.12
CA ALA A 51 -0.31 -10.63 2.50
C ALA A 51 -0.08 -10.96 1.02
N THR A 52 0.57 -10.07 0.28
CA THR A 52 0.73 -10.18 -1.18
C THR A 52 2.10 -10.70 -1.62
N LYS A 53 3.07 -10.79 -0.69
CA LYS A 53 4.48 -11.04 -0.98
C LYS A 53 5.05 -10.01 -1.96
N TYR A 54 4.62 -8.75 -1.82
CA TYR A 54 5.08 -7.64 -2.65
C TYR A 54 6.60 -7.49 -2.58
N ARG A 55 7.25 -7.30 -3.73
CA ARG A 55 8.72 -7.29 -3.83
C ARG A 55 9.32 -5.95 -4.27
N ILE A 56 8.53 -5.07 -4.87
CA ILE A 56 8.99 -3.74 -5.26
C ILE A 56 9.14 -2.90 -4.00
N PRO A 57 10.22 -2.11 -3.84
CA PRO A 57 10.39 -1.20 -2.71
C PRO A 57 9.16 -0.32 -2.53
N LEU A 58 8.62 -0.34 -1.31
CA LEU A 58 7.40 0.37 -0.95
C LEU A 58 7.73 1.43 0.11
N LEU A 59 7.43 2.67 -0.23
CA LEU A 59 7.52 3.85 0.63
C LEU A 59 6.10 4.29 1.01
N ILE A 60 5.99 5.12 2.04
CA ILE A 60 4.72 5.77 2.39
C ILE A 60 4.78 7.25 2.03
N ASP A 61 3.68 7.78 1.54
CA ASP A 61 3.43 9.22 1.56
C ASP A 61 3.15 9.63 3.02
N PRO A 62 3.62 10.79 3.53
CA PRO A 62 3.19 11.28 4.84
C PRO A 62 1.68 11.57 4.89
N VAL A 63 1.07 11.43 6.07
CA VAL A 63 -0.36 11.76 6.31
C VAL A 63 -0.53 13.24 6.64
#